data_AF-A0A091C5Q2-F1
#
_entry.id   AF-A0A091C5Q2-F1
#
_cell.length_a   1.000
_cell.length_b   1.000
_cell.length_c   1.000
_cell.angle_alpha   90.00
_cell.angle_beta   90.00
_cell.angle_gamma   90.00
#
_symmetry.space_group_name_H-M   'P 1'
#
loop_
_entity.id
_entity.type
_entity.pdbx_description
1 polymer ?
#
loop_
_entity_poly.entity_id
_entity_poly.type
_entity_poly.pdbx_seq_one_letter_code
_entity_poly.pdbx_strand_id
1 'polypeptide(L)'
;MVGRGRKGQKITIHAKAVILTTGGFGANTQMLKKYNTYWTQIDDDIKTSNAPSITGDGILLGQSANAGLTGMGFSQMMPVSDPNTGALFSGLQVPPANFVMVNQQGKRFVNEYESRDVLSNAAINNGGLFYLIADEEIKKTAYNTSQEKIDQQVAEGTLFKGDTIEDLALQINIEPEILTKTIEEYNSYVDRGKDLAFGKNVFDLKVEKAPFYATPRKPAIHHTMGGLKT
;
A
#
# COMPACT_ATOMS: atom_id res chain seq x y z
N MET A 1 29.25 10.65 22.13
CA MET A 1 28.09 9.73 22.01
C MET A 1 28.30 8.53 22.92
N VAL A 2 27.25 8.02 23.56
CA VAL A 2 27.30 6.81 24.38
C VAL A 2 26.53 5.71 23.66
N GLY A 3 27.16 4.57 23.39
CA GLY A 3 26.57 3.41 22.74
C GLY A 3 26.78 2.11 23.52
N ARG A 4 26.22 1.01 23.01
CA ARG A 4 26.48 -0.35 23.51
C ARG A 4 27.24 -1.16 22.48
N GLY A 5 28.31 -1.82 22.89
CA GLY A 5 29.05 -2.77 22.05
C GLY A 5 28.31 -4.10 21.91
N ARG A 6 28.80 -4.97 21.01
CA ARG A 6 28.19 -6.29 20.73
C ARG A 6 28.06 -7.20 21.96
N LYS A 7 28.84 -6.95 23.02
CA LYS A 7 28.78 -7.71 24.29
C LYS A 7 28.06 -6.94 25.41
N GLY A 8 27.30 -5.90 25.06
CA GLY A 8 26.53 -5.08 26.01
C GLY A 8 27.35 -4.05 26.79
N GLN A 9 28.67 -3.94 26.54
CA GLN A 9 29.51 -2.97 27.23
C GLN A 9 29.17 -1.53 26.81
N LYS A 10 29.19 -0.60 27.75
CA LYS A 10 29.04 0.84 27.48
C LYS A 10 30.29 1.34 26.78
N ILE A 11 30.13 2.01 25.63
CA ILE A 11 31.21 2.62 24.86
C ILE A 11 30.95 4.13 24.78
N THR A 12 31.96 4.92 25.13
CA THR A 12 31.94 6.38 24.91
C THR A 12 32.81 6.70 23.71
N ILE A 13 32.23 7.32 22.69
CA ILE A 13 32.94 7.80 21.50
C ILE A 13 33.06 9.31 21.59
N HIS A 14 34.30 9.80 21.60
CA HIS A 14 34.64 11.22 21.55
C HIS A 14 34.88 11.61 20.08
N ALA A 15 34.14 12.61 19.59
CA ALA A 15 34.26 13.12 18.24
C ALA A 15 33.99 14.62 18.25
N LYS A 16 34.55 15.35 17.27
CA LYS A 16 34.30 16.79 17.11
C LYS A 16 32.89 17.09 16.59
N ALA A 17 32.34 16.17 15.79
CA ALA A 17 31.01 16.26 15.20
C ALA A 17 30.35 14.88 15.17
N VAL A 18 29.02 14.87 15.19
CA VAL A 18 28.17 13.67 15.04
C VAL A 18 27.11 13.99 14.01
N ILE A 19 26.96 13.13 13.00
CA ILE A 19 25.96 13.27 11.94
C ILE A 19 24.94 12.15 12.14
N LEU A 20 23.65 12.50 12.23
CA LEU A 20 22.55 11.54 12.35
C LEU A 20 21.94 11.26 10.98
N THR A 21 22.12 10.05 10.48
CA THR A 21 21.59 9.58 9.17
C THR A 21 20.77 8.31 9.35
N THR A 22 19.91 8.30 10.37
CA THR A 22 19.25 7.09 10.90
C THR A 22 17.90 6.78 10.26
N GLY A 23 17.49 7.52 9.24
CA GLY A 23 16.16 7.39 8.64
C GLY A 23 15.02 7.89 9.54
N GLY A 24 13.81 7.41 9.26
CA GLY A 24 12.56 7.83 9.90
C GLY A 24 12.06 6.90 11.01
N PHE A 25 10.74 6.88 11.19
CA PHE A 25 10.06 6.09 12.22
C PHE A 25 8.88 5.25 11.67
N GLY A 26 8.92 4.92 10.38
CA GLY A 26 7.85 4.20 9.67
C GLY A 26 7.60 2.77 10.14
N ALA A 27 8.49 2.17 10.92
CA ALA A 27 8.31 0.86 11.56
C ALA A 27 7.90 0.96 13.05
N ASN A 28 7.66 2.17 13.56
CA ASN A 28 7.25 2.40 14.95
C ASN A 28 5.81 2.91 15.02
N THR A 29 4.85 1.98 15.06
CA THR A 29 3.41 2.29 15.11
C THR A 29 3.04 3.20 16.28
N GLN A 30 3.68 3.06 17.44
CA GLN A 30 3.40 3.92 18.60
C GLN A 30 3.83 5.37 18.33
N MET A 31 5.01 5.57 17.74
CA MET A 31 5.50 6.90 17.39
C MET A 31 4.69 7.51 16.25
N LEU A 32 4.28 6.71 15.26
CA LEU A 32 3.36 7.13 14.20
C LEU A 32 2.03 7.63 14.79
N LYS A 33 1.39 6.84 15.67
CA LYS A 33 0.15 7.23 16.36
C LYS A 33 0.33 8.49 17.19
N LYS A 34 1.43 8.59 17.95
CA LYS A 34 1.73 9.75 18.80
C LYS A 34 1.77 11.06 18.00
N TYR A 35 2.35 11.03 16.80
CA TYR A 35 2.53 12.23 15.99
C TYR A 35 1.46 12.41 14.91
N ASN A 36 0.60 11.42 14.67
CA ASN A 36 -0.37 11.48 13.58
C ASN A 36 -1.29 12.69 13.68
N THR A 37 -1.20 13.57 12.69
CA THR A 37 -2.13 14.70 12.50
C THR A 37 -2.73 14.69 11.10
N TYR A 38 -2.42 13.69 10.28
CA TYR A 38 -2.75 13.69 8.85
C TYR A 38 -3.80 12.63 8.49
N TRP A 39 -3.64 11.40 8.98
CA TRP A 39 -4.57 10.31 8.69
C TRP A 39 -5.73 10.28 9.69
N THR A 40 -6.91 9.88 9.23
CA THR A 40 -8.08 9.68 10.10
C THR A 40 -7.82 8.65 11.19
N GLN A 41 -7.07 7.60 10.86
CA GLN A 41 -6.63 6.57 11.78
C GLN A 41 -5.31 5.93 11.33
N ILE A 42 -4.57 5.39 12.30
CA ILE A 42 -3.47 4.46 12.06
C ILE A 42 -3.83 3.20 12.86
N ASP A 43 -3.98 2.06 12.17
CA ASP A 43 -4.33 0.81 12.85
C ASP A 43 -3.18 0.34 13.75
N ASP A 44 -3.48 -0.42 14.82
CA ASP A 44 -2.43 -1.01 15.68
C ASP A 44 -1.53 -1.99 14.93
N ASP A 45 -2.09 -2.68 13.95
CA ASP A 45 -1.43 -3.71 13.14
C ASP A 45 -0.99 -3.21 11.76
N ILE A 46 -1.00 -1.89 11.55
CA ILE A 46 -0.61 -1.27 10.27
C ILE A 46 0.74 -1.82 9.80
N LYS A 47 0.79 -2.29 8.56
CA LYS A 47 2.02 -2.79 7.96
C LYS A 47 2.86 -1.62 7.45
N THR A 48 4.14 -1.90 7.22
CA THR A 48 5.08 -0.92 6.70
C THR A 48 5.93 -1.53 5.61
N SER A 49 6.27 -0.76 4.58
CA SER A 49 7.24 -1.18 3.57
C SER A 49 8.69 -0.98 4.05
N ASN A 50 8.89 -0.51 5.28
CA ASN A 50 10.20 -0.16 5.83
C ASN A 50 10.88 -1.37 6.46
N ALA A 51 12.21 -1.32 6.56
CA ALA A 51 12.93 -2.28 7.37
C ALA A 51 12.51 -2.16 8.86
N PRO A 52 12.51 -3.26 9.63
CA PRO A 52 12.12 -3.23 11.04
C PRO A 52 12.94 -2.29 11.91
N SER A 53 14.14 -1.87 11.47
CA SER A 53 15.03 -0.96 12.18
C SER A 53 14.69 0.53 12.02
N ILE A 54 13.68 0.89 11.22
CA ILE A 54 13.29 2.29 10.97
C ILE A 54 12.33 2.77 12.08
N THR A 55 12.85 2.88 13.30
CA THR A 55 12.05 3.05 14.53
C THR A 55 12.07 4.46 15.13
N GLY A 56 12.83 5.39 14.55
CA GLY A 56 12.96 6.77 15.03
C GLY A 56 14.04 6.99 16.10
N ASP A 57 14.91 6.01 16.36
CA ASP A 57 15.90 6.08 17.45
C ASP A 57 16.82 7.31 17.34
N GLY A 58 17.24 7.68 16.13
CA GLY A 58 18.05 8.89 15.94
C GLY A 58 17.27 10.19 16.15
N ILE A 59 15.96 10.20 15.93
CA ILE A 59 15.10 11.34 16.28
C ILE A 59 15.08 11.49 17.80
N LEU A 60 14.88 10.40 18.54
CA LEU A 60 14.93 10.41 20.01
C LEU A 60 16.30 10.83 20.55
N LEU A 61 17.38 10.37 19.91
CA LEU A 61 18.74 10.79 20.24
C LEU A 61 18.94 12.30 20.02
N GLY A 62 18.50 12.84 18.88
CA GLY A 62 18.54 14.28 18.63
C GLY A 62 17.73 15.08 19.65
N GLN A 63 16.52 14.63 20.00
CA GLN A 63 15.71 15.28 21.04
C GLN A 63 16.39 15.28 22.41
N SER A 64 17.09 14.19 22.77
CA SER A 64 17.86 14.12 24.02
C SER A 64 19.02 15.14 24.08
N ALA A 65 19.45 15.64 22.93
CA ALA A 65 20.41 16.73 22.77
C ALA A 65 19.74 18.10 22.51
N ASN A 66 18.45 18.24 22.81
CA ASN A 66 17.63 19.46 22.62
C ASN A 66 17.40 19.87 21.15
N ALA A 67 17.57 18.96 20.19
CA ALA A 67 17.20 19.25 18.81
C ALA A 67 15.67 19.39 18.67
N GLY A 68 15.24 20.40 17.91
CA GLY A 68 13.83 20.59 17.57
C GLY A 68 13.32 19.55 16.58
N LEU A 69 12.00 19.44 16.45
CA LEU A 69 11.33 18.60 15.45
C LEU A 69 10.60 19.46 14.42
N THR A 70 10.41 18.91 13.23
CA THR A 70 9.57 19.51 12.18
C THR A 70 8.80 18.43 11.44
N GLY A 71 7.58 18.75 11.00
CA GLY A 71 6.77 17.90 10.10
C GLY A 71 6.37 16.51 10.63
N MET A 72 6.47 16.25 11.93
CA MET A 72 6.32 14.90 12.51
C MET A 72 4.97 14.23 12.21
N GLY A 73 3.90 15.00 12.02
CA GLY A 73 2.58 14.46 11.75
C GLY A 73 2.31 14.08 10.30
N PHE A 74 3.23 14.40 9.38
CA PHE A 74 3.11 14.05 7.97
C PHE A 74 3.82 12.71 7.72
N SER A 75 3.07 11.61 7.84
CA SER A 75 3.49 10.29 7.36
C SER A 75 2.80 9.98 6.03
N GLN A 76 3.48 9.32 5.10
CA GLN A 76 2.93 8.88 3.83
C GLN A 76 2.61 7.38 3.90
N MET A 77 1.45 7.00 3.38
CA MET A 77 1.07 5.62 3.12
C MET A 77 1.19 5.30 1.62
N MET A 78 1.49 4.05 1.30
CA MET A 78 1.29 3.49 -0.03
C MET A 78 -0.09 2.82 -0.05
N PRO A 79 -1.00 3.21 -0.97
CA PRO A 79 -2.37 2.68 -0.98
C PRO A 79 -2.44 1.20 -1.38
N VAL A 80 -1.56 0.80 -2.30
CA VAL A 80 -1.51 -0.54 -2.88
C VAL A 80 -0.31 -1.27 -2.31
N SER A 81 -0.51 -1.93 -1.16
CA SER A 81 0.51 -2.76 -0.50
C SER A 81 -0.06 -4.11 -0.13
N ASP A 82 0.81 -5.08 0.07
CA ASP A 82 0.46 -6.39 0.59
C ASP A 82 -0.20 -6.28 1.99
N PRO A 83 -1.39 -6.88 2.21
CA PRO A 83 -2.11 -6.72 3.47
C PRO A 83 -1.41 -7.37 4.67
N ASN A 84 -0.58 -8.39 4.45
CA ASN A 84 0.05 -9.15 5.52
C ASN A 84 1.45 -8.63 5.84
N THR A 85 2.18 -8.19 4.82
CA THR A 85 3.60 -7.83 4.92
C THR A 85 3.88 -6.35 4.75
N GLY A 86 2.99 -5.59 4.10
CA GLY A 86 3.26 -4.19 3.70
C GLY A 86 4.20 -4.05 2.52
N ALA A 87 4.56 -5.15 1.85
CA ALA A 87 5.41 -5.13 0.67
C ALA A 87 4.72 -4.45 -0.51
N LEU A 88 5.48 -3.65 -1.28
CA LEU A 88 4.97 -2.91 -2.43
C LEU A 88 4.93 -3.73 -3.73
N PHE A 89 5.69 -4.82 -3.78
CA PHE A 89 5.94 -5.60 -5.00
C PHE A 89 5.45 -7.07 -4.87
N SER A 90 4.37 -7.32 -4.13
CA SER A 90 3.65 -8.61 -4.14
C SER A 90 2.51 -8.60 -5.17
N GLY A 91 1.96 -9.77 -5.53
CA GLY A 91 0.88 -9.93 -6.50
C GLY A 91 1.15 -9.27 -7.85
N LEU A 92 0.08 -8.87 -8.55
CA LEU A 92 0.18 -8.10 -9.80
C LEU A 92 0.30 -6.61 -9.50
N GLN A 93 1.45 -6.00 -9.85
CA GLN A 93 1.60 -4.55 -9.89
C GLN A 93 1.70 -4.08 -11.33
N VAL A 94 0.69 -3.31 -11.73
CA VAL A 94 0.47 -2.80 -13.08
C VAL A 94 0.53 -1.26 -13.05
N PRO A 95 0.63 -0.59 -14.21
CA PRO A 95 0.53 0.87 -14.27
C PRO A 95 -0.80 1.38 -13.67
N PRO A 96 -0.82 2.53 -12.98
CA PRO A 96 -2.05 3.06 -12.35
C PRO A 96 -3.23 3.27 -13.31
N ALA A 97 -2.96 3.47 -14.60
CA ALA A 97 -4.00 3.53 -15.64
C ALA A 97 -4.86 2.24 -15.67
N ASN A 98 -4.25 1.09 -15.38
CA ASN A 98 -4.89 -0.23 -15.38
C ASN A 98 -5.41 -0.67 -14.01
N PHE A 99 -5.39 0.19 -12.99
CA PHE A 99 -6.00 -0.13 -11.71
C PHE A 99 -7.52 -0.17 -11.80
N VAL A 100 -8.09 -1.29 -11.37
CA VAL A 100 -9.52 -1.46 -11.06
C VAL A 100 -9.62 -1.90 -9.61
N MET A 101 -9.99 -0.98 -8.72
CA MET A 101 -10.06 -1.23 -7.29
C MET A 101 -11.49 -1.56 -6.88
N VAL A 102 -11.71 -2.77 -6.37
CA VAL A 102 -13.02 -3.18 -5.81
C VAL A 102 -12.90 -3.43 -4.32
N ASN A 103 -13.88 -2.97 -3.55
CA ASN A 103 -13.96 -3.23 -2.13
C ASN A 103 -14.41 -4.68 -1.84
N GLN A 104 -14.51 -5.03 -0.57
CA GLN A 104 -14.97 -6.37 -0.14
C GLN A 104 -16.45 -6.66 -0.46
N GLN A 105 -17.20 -5.70 -1.00
CA GLN A 105 -18.56 -5.89 -1.51
C GLN A 105 -18.60 -5.93 -3.04
N GLY A 106 -17.45 -5.99 -3.72
CA GLY A 106 -17.37 -6.11 -5.18
C GLY A 106 -17.55 -4.80 -5.94
N LYS A 107 -17.58 -3.65 -5.26
CA LYS A 107 -17.87 -2.34 -5.87
C LYS A 107 -16.61 -1.48 -5.95
N ARG A 108 -16.48 -0.73 -7.05
CA ARG A 108 -15.53 0.38 -7.12
C ARG A 108 -15.88 1.45 -6.09
N PHE A 109 -14.88 2.19 -5.62
CA PHE A 109 -15.05 3.13 -4.50
C PHE A 109 -14.21 4.41 -4.60
N VAL A 110 -13.37 4.54 -5.63
CA VAL A 110 -12.49 5.70 -5.80
C VAL A 110 -12.07 5.82 -7.27
N ASN A 111 -11.64 7.00 -7.69
CA ASN A 111 -10.87 7.17 -8.91
C ASN A 111 -9.46 6.61 -8.68
N GLU A 112 -9.14 5.49 -9.31
CA GLU A 112 -7.90 4.74 -9.09
C GLU A 112 -6.64 5.45 -9.60
N TYR A 113 -6.78 6.58 -10.29
CA TYR A 113 -5.66 7.41 -10.79
C TYR A 113 -5.39 8.65 -9.90
N GLU A 114 -6.07 8.77 -8.76
CA GLU A 114 -5.85 9.86 -7.80
C GLU A 114 -4.52 9.76 -7.04
N SER A 115 -4.21 10.83 -6.30
CA SER A 115 -3.02 10.86 -5.45
C SER A 115 -3.03 9.77 -4.38
N ARG A 116 -1.84 9.38 -3.92
CA ARG A 116 -1.66 8.33 -2.88
C ARG A 116 -2.52 8.58 -1.65
N ASP A 117 -2.63 9.83 -1.23
CA ASP A 117 -3.36 10.20 -0.01
C ASP A 117 -4.87 10.03 -0.18
N VAL A 118 -5.41 10.35 -1.36
CA VAL A 118 -6.82 10.11 -1.69
C VAL A 118 -7.11 8.61 -1.73
N LEU A 119 -6.26 7.83 -2.40
CA LEU A 119 -6.41 6.38 -2.50
C LEU A 119 -6.31 5.69 -1.12
N SER A 120 -5.32 6.09 -0.30
CA SER A 120 -5.14 5.55 1.04
C SER A 120 -6.31 5.89 1.96
N ASN A 121 -6.80 7.13 1.94
CA ASN A 121 -7.99 7.52 2.72
C ASN A 121 -9.25 6.78 2.25
N ALA A 122 -9.46 6.65 0.94
CA ALA A 122 -10.59 5.91 0.40
C ALA A 122 -10.56 4.44 0.84
N ALA A 123 -9.38 3.81 0.81
CA ALA A 123 -9.21 2.44 1.28
C ALA A 123 -9.45 2.31 2.80
N ILE A 124 -8.89 3.21 3.63
CA ILE A 124 -9.11 3.24 5.08
C ILE A 124 -10.60 3.36 5.41
N ASN A 125 -11.30 4.30 4.77
CA ASN A 125 -12.73 4.53 5.00
C ASN A 125 -13.61 3.36 4.53
N ASN A 126 -13.09 2.50 3.64
CA ASN A 126 -13.74 1.28 3.19
C ASN A 126 -13.41 0.04 4.05
N GLY A 127 -12.74 0.19 5.20
CA GLY A 127 -12.34 -0.93 6.05
C GLY A 127 -10.94 -1.48 5.76
N GLY A 128 -10.19 -0.83 4.87
CA GLY A 128 -8.77 -1.08 4.62
C GLY A 128 -8.49 -2.10 3.52
N LEU A 129 -9.11 -3.27 3.55
CA LEU A 129 -8.89 -4.34 2.55
C LEU A 129 -9.69 -4.08 1.27
N PHE A 130 -9.04 -4.20 0.14
CA PHE A 130 -9.67 -4.16 -1.19
C PHE A 130 -8.90 -5.07 -2.16
N TYR A 131 -9.42 -5.22 -3.37
CA TYR A 131 -8.80 -6.05 -4.41
C TYR A 131 -8.50 -5.21 -5.65
N LEU A 132 -7.32 -5.43 -6.23
CA LEU A 132 -7.05 -5.04 -7.60
C LEU A 132 -7.50 -6.16 -8.53
N ILE A 133 -8.43 -5.84 -9.43
CA ILE A 133 -8.90 -6.76 -10.47
C ILE A 133 -8.10 -6.54 -11.74
N ALA A 134 -7.66 -7.63 -12.35
CA ALA A 134 -6.94 -7.64 -13.62
C ALA A 134 -7.42 -8.80 -14.48
N ASP A 135 -7.23 -8.68 -15.79
CA ASP A 135 -7.41 -9.76 -16.75
C ASP A 135 -6.05 -10.15 -17.36
N GLU A 136 -6.07 -11.03 -18.36
CA GLU A 136 -4.84 -11.50 -19.02
C GLU A 136 -4.05 -10.38 -19.72
N GLU A 137 -4.71 -9.34 -20.27
CA GLU A 137 -4.00 -8.23 -20.92
C GLU A 137 -3.41 -7.28 -19.88
N ILE A 138 -4.15 -6.96 -18.82
CA ILE A 138 -3.64 -6.14 -17.72
C ILE A 138 -2.45 -6.85 -17.05
N LYS A 139 -2.52 -8.18 -16.85
CA LYS A 139 -1.41 -8.98 -16.31
C LYS A 139 -0.12 -8.80 -17.12
N LYS A 140 -0.18 -8.70 -18.45
CA LYS A 140 1.01 -8.51 -19.31
C LYS A 140 1.73 -7.19 -19.04
N THR A 141 1.04 -6.19 -18.47
CA THR A 141 1.63 -4.91 -18.07
C THR A 141 2.30 -4.95 -16.70
N ALA A 142 2.20 -6.07 -15.98
CA ALA A 142 2.78 -6.21 -14.65
C ALA A 142 4.32 -6.18 -14.70
N TYR A 143 4.93 -5.37 -13.84
CA TYR A 143 6.37 -5.11 -13.87
C TYR A 143 7.17 -5.77 -12.73
N ASN A 144 6.50 -6.50 -11.83
CA ASN A 144 7.10 -7.04 -10.60
C ASN A 144 7.05 -8.58 -10.49
N THR A 145 6.52 -9.27 -11.50
CA THR A 145 6.16 -10.69 -11.38
C THR A 145 6.62 -11.54 -12.57
N SER A 146 6.48 -12.86 -12.44
CA SER A 146 6.67 -13.87 -13.47
C SER A 146 5.52 -14.89 -13.37
N GLN A 147 5.32 -15.73 -14.40
CA GLN A 147 4.27 -16.76 -14.34
C GLN A 147 4.47 -17.72 -13.15
N GLU A 148 5.71 -18.14 -12.88
CA GLU A 148 6.06 -18.96 -11.71
C GLU A 148 5.65 -18.31 -10.38
N LYS A 149 5.92 -17.00 -10.21
CA LYS A 149 5.52 -16.26 -9.01
C LYS A 149 4.00 -16.14 -8.88
N ILE A 150 3.30 -15.92 -9.99
CA ILE A 150 1.83 -15.88 -10.02
C ILE A 150 1.28 -17.23 -9.57
N ASP A 151 1.76 -18.33 -10.16
CA ASP A 151 1.29 -19.67 -9.84
C ASP A 151 1.55 -20.03 -8.37
N GLN A 152 2.73 -19.64 -7.84
CA GLN A 152 3.04 -19.77 -6.42
C GLN A 152 2.07 -18.97 -5.54
N GLN A 153 1.83 -17.69 -5.86
CA GLN A 153 0.91 -16.84 -5.08
C GLN A 153 -0.53 -17.34 -5.13
N VAL A 154 -0.96 -17.93 -6.26
CA VAL A 154 -2.25 -18.62 -6.38
C VAL A 154 -2.31 -19.83 -5.46
N ALA A 155 -1.28 -20.68 -5.47
CA ALA A 155 -1.22 -21.85 -4.59
C ALA A 155 -1.19 -21.47 -3.09
N GLU A 156 -0.56 -20.34 -2.75
CA GLU A 156 -0.50 -19.81 -1.38
C GLU A 156 -1.77 -19.04 -0.96
N GLY A 157 -2.70 -18.77 -1.89
CA GLY A 157 -3.91 -17.99 -1.62
C GLY A 157 -3.65 -16.49 -1.37
N THR A 158 -2.52 -15.97 -1.83
CA THR A 158 -2.16 -14.54 -1.75
C THR A 158 -2.47 -13.78 -3.04
N LEU A 159 -2.83 -14.50 -4.11
CA LEU A 159 -3.39 -14.01 -5.36
C LEU A 159 -4.49 -14.98 -5.79
N PHE A 160 -5.58 -14.48 -6.36
CA PHE A 160 -6.69 -15.33 -6.81
C PHE A 160 -6.77 -15.32 -8.33
N LYS A 161 -7.16 -16.46 -8.92
CA LYS A 161 -7.27 -16.64 -10.38
C LYS A 161 -8.57 -17.37 -10.70
N GLY A 162 -9.40 -16.78 -11.57
CA GLY A 162 -10.64 -17.39 -12.07
C GLY A 162 -10.68 -17.42 -13.59
N ASP A 163 -11.35 -18.41 -14.17
CA ASP A 163 -11.59 -18.45 -15.61
C ASP A 163 -12.77 -17.56 -16.02
N THR A 164 -13.63 -17.21 -15.06
CA THR A 164 -14.72 -16.23 -15.18
C THR A 164 -14.66 -15.21 -14.04
N ILE A 165 -15.37 -14.09 -14.18
CA ILE A 165 -15.48 -13.09 -13.10
C ILE A 165 -16.26 -13.67 -11.92
N GLU A 166 -17.24 -14.52 -12.18
CA GLU A 166 -18.05 -15.23 -11.20
C GLU A 166 -17.18 -16.18 -10.35
N ASP A 167 -16.33 -16.98 -10.99
CA ASP A 167 -15.40 -17.88 -10.28
C ASP A 167 -14.41 -17.09 -9.42
N LEU A 168 -13.94 -15.95 -9.93
CA LEU A 168 -13.04 -15.07 -9.19
C LEU A 168 -13.76 -14.46 -7.97
N ALA A 169 -15.01 -14.01 -8.14
CA ALA A 169 -15.82 -13.42 -7.08
C ALA A 169 -16.01 -14.39 -5.92
N LEU A 170 -16.35 -15.65 -6.21
CA LEU A 170 -16.52 -16.70 -5.20
C LEU A 170 -15.24 -16.92 -4.39
N GLN A 171 -14.06 -16.91 -5.03
CA GLN A 171 -12.77 -17.09 -4.35
C GLN A 171 -12.45 -15.97 -3.36
N ILE A 172 -12.89 -14.74 -3.65
CA ILE A 172 -12.68 -13.56 -2.79
C ILE A 172 -13.90 -13.24 -1.91
N ASN A 173 -14.86 -14.16 -1.81
CA ASN A 173 -16.09 -14.04 -1.01
C ASN A 173 -16.95 -12.81 -1.36
N ILE A 174 -17.06 -12.53 -2.67
CA ILE A 174 -17.90 -11.48 -3.22
C ILE A 174 -19.04 -12.12 -4.02
N GLU A 175 -20.24 -11.56 -3.92
CA GLU A 175 -21.39 -12.00 -4.72
C GLU A 175 -21.09 -11.89 -6.22
N PRO A 176 -21.16 -13.00 -7.00
CA PRO A 176 -20.79 -13.01 -8.42
C PRO A 176 -21.46 -11.93 -9.25
N GLU A 177 -22.78 -11.76 -9.09
CA GLU A 177 -23.56 -10.76 -9.82
C GLU A 177 -23.08 -9.33 -9.57
N ILE A 178 -22.60 -9.02 -8.35
CA ILE A 178 -22.14 -7.69 -8.00
C ILE A 178 -20.80 -7.39 -8.66
N LEU A 179 -19.87 -8.35 -8.64
CA LEU A 179 -18.56 -8.17 -9.27
C LEU A 179 -18.69 -8.10 -10.79
N THR A 180 -19.44 -9.01 -11.40
CA THR A 180 -19.69 -9.01 -12.86
C THR A 180 -20.26 -7.67 -13.31
N LYS A 181 -21.31 -7.19 -12.64
CA LYS A 181 -21.89 -5.88 -12.94
C LYS A 181 -20.88 -4.72 -12.81
N THR A 182 -20.05 -4.75 -11.77
CA THR A 182 -19.03 -3.71 -11.56
C THR A 182 -17.99 -3.69 -12.68
N ILE A 183 -17.59 -4.87 -13.16
CA ILE A 183 -16.63 -5.00 -14.27
C ILE A 183 -17.26 -4.61 -15.60
N GLU A 184 -18.50 -4.99 -15.87
CA GLU A 184 -19.25 -4.54 -17.05
C GLU A 184 -19.42 -3.01 -17.08
N GLU A 185 -19.78 -2.40 -15.94
CA GLU A 185 -19.87 -0.95 -15.82
C GLU A 185 -18.52 -0.28 -16.08
N TYR A 186 -17.43 -0.79 -15.50
CA TYR A 186 -16.08 -0.30 -15.75
C TYR A 186 -15.70 -0.38 -17.23
N ASN A 187 -15.90 -1.52 -17.87
CA ASN A 187 -15.61 -1.71 -19.29
C ASN A 187 -16.41 -0.74 -20.17
N SER A 188 -17.67 -0.44 -19.80
CA SER A 188 -18.48 0.54 -20.51
C SER A 188 -17.91 1.98 -20.39
N TYR A 189 -17.23 2.31 -19.28
CA TYR A 189 -16.55 3.59 -19.12
C TYR A 189 -15.28 3.68 -19.97
N VAL A 190 -14.54 2.57 -20.11
CA VAL A 190 -13.39 2.48 -21.02
C VAL A 190 -13.84 2.74 -22.45
N ASP A 191 -14.92 2.08 -22.92
CA ASP A 191 -15.46 2.28 -24.27
C ASP A 191 -15.89 3.74 -24.54
N ARG A 192 -16.46 4.39 -23.52
CA ARG A 192 -16.90 5.79 -23.61
C ARG A 192 -15.77 6.79 -23.45
N GLY A 193 -14.61 6.37 -22.95
CA GLY A 193 -13.52 7.25 -22.54
C GLY A 193 -13.87 8.16 -21.36
N LYS A 194 -14.90 7.82 -20.56
CA LYS A 194 -15.39 8.65 -19.44
C LYS A 194 -15.98 7.80 -18.33
N ASP A 195 -15.40 7.92 -17.12
CA ASP A 195 -15.92 7.30 -15.90
C ASP A 195 -16.99 8.19 -15.28
N LEU A 196 -18.23 7.71 -15.30
CA LEU A 196 -19.35 8.44 -14.71
C LEU A 196 -19.48 8.21 -13.19
N ALA A 197 -18.82 7.19 -12.65
CA ALA A 197 -18.91 6.84 -11.24
C ALA A 197 -17.91 7.65 -10.40
N PHE A 198 -16.65 7.74 -10.82
CA PHE A 198 -15.59 8.38 -10.04
C PHE A 198 -14.78 9.42 -10.80
N GLY A 199 -15.03 9.62 -12.10
CA GLY A 199 -14.32 10.62 -12.89
C GLY A 199 -12.88 10.25 -13.26
N LYS A 200 -12.50 8.96 -13.17
CA LYS A 200 -11.25 8.45 -13.77
C LYS A 200 -11.19 8.87 -15.25
N ASN A 201 -10.12 9.58 -15.61
CA ASN A 201 -9.92 10.19 -16.93
C ASN A 201 -8.77 9.56 -17.73
N VAL A 202 -8.09 8.58 -17.15
CA VAL A 202 -7.02 7.80 -17.80
C VAL A 202 -7.46 6.35 -17.83
N PHE A 203 -7.70 5.84 -19.03
CA PHE A 203 -7.99 4.42 -19.28
C PHE A 203 -6.97 3.87 -20.24
N ASP A 204 -6.64 2.60 -20.09
CA ASP A 204 -5.75 1.90 -21.01
C ASP A 204 -6.40 0.57 -21.43
N LEU A 205 -6.65 -0.33 -20.48
CA LEU A 205 -7.25 -1.64 -20.76
C LEU A 205 -8.61 -1.87 -20.06
N LYS A 206 -9.42 -2.72 -20.70
CA LYS A 206 -10.62 -3.36 -20.13
C LYS A 206 -10.24 -4.58 -19.28
N VAL A 207 -11.22 -5.10 -18.56
CA VAL A 207 -11.17 -6.41 -17.88
C VAL A 207 -12.17 -7.33 -18.58
N GLU A 208 -11.74 -8.04 -19.63
CA GLU A 208 -12.65 -8.88 -20.44
C GLU A 208 -12.03 -10.20 -20.94
N LYS A 209 -10.71 -10.38 -20.80
CA LYS A 209 -10.02 -11.58 -21.27
C LYS A 209 -9.55 -12.47 -20.13
N ALA A 210 -10.18 -13.63 -20.00
CA ALA A 210 -9.75 -14.67 -19.08
C ALA A 210 -8.28 -15.11 -19.34
N PRO A 211 -7.56 -15.59 -18.31
CA PRO A 211 -7.99 -15.67 -16.91
C PRO A 211 -8.07 -14.29 -16.22
N PHE A 212 -8.91 -14.22 -15.19
CA PHE A 212 -9.08 -13.04 -14.33
C PHE A 212 -8.35 -13.23 -13.02
N TYR A 213 -7.89 -12.12 -12.44
CA TYR A 213 -7.07 -12.11 -11.24
C TYR A 213 -7.59 -11.10 -10.23
N ALA A 214 -7.54 -11.46 -8.96
CA ALA A 214 -7.76 -10.54 -7.84
C ALA A 214 -6.54 -10.54 -6.93
N THR A 215 -5.95 -9.36 -6.72
CA THR A 215 -4.83 -9.19 -5.80
C THR A 215 -5.30 -8.42 -4.56
N PRO A 216 -5.27 -9.02 -3.35
CA PRO A 216 -5.61 -8.35 -2.10
C PRO A 216 -4.63 -7.20 -1.79
N ARG A 217 -5.15 -6.06 -1.34
CA ARG A 217 -4.37 -4.86 -1.03
C ARG A 217 -4.90 -4.15 0.22
N LYS A 218 -3.99 -3.53 0.97
CA LYS A 218 -4.29 -2.63 2.10
C LYS A 218 -3.26 -1.49 2.12
N PRO A 219 -3.61 -0.29 2.59
CA PRO A 219 -2.63 0.76 2.82
C PRO A 219 -1.55 0.32 3.83
N ALA A 220 -0.30 0.70 3.57
CA ALA A 220 0.84 0.47 4.46
C ALA A 220 1.67 1.74 4.62
N ILE A 221 2.30 1.92 5.78
CA ILE A 221 3.21 3.04 6.03
C ILE A 221 4.44 2.92 5.12
N HIS A 222 4.87 4.04 4.56
CA HIS A 222 6.00 4.08 3.65
C HIS A 222 7.08 5.09 4.05
N HIS A 223 6.67 6.28 4.48
CA HIS A 223 7.63 7.34 4.75
C HIS A 223 7.15 8.26 5.87
N THR A 224 8.09 8.86 6.59
CA THR A 224 7.81 9.90 7.58
C THR A 224 8.53 11.17 7.14
N MET A 225 7.79 12.17 6.70
CA MET A 225 8.36 13.41 6.14
C MET A 225 9.01 14.26 7.22
N GLY A 226 8.51 14.17 8.45
CA GLY A 226 9.08 14.85 9.60
C GLY A 226 10.31 14.17 10.19
N GLY A 227 11.01 14.95 11.00
CA GLY A 227 12.20 14.51 11.72
C GLY A 227 12.83 15.63 12.53
N LEU A 228 14.14 15.54 12.74
CA LEU A 228 14.91 16.60 13.38
C LEU A 228 14.92 17.85 12.52
N LYS A 229 14.78 19.02 13.16
CA LYS A 229 14.94 20.31 12.52
C LYS A 229 16.44 20.56 12.28
N THR A 230 16.81 20.75 11.01
CA THR A 230 18.17 21.08 10.56
C THR A 230 18.26 22.52 10.10
#